data_AF-A0A928X6L1-F1
#
_entry.id   AF-A0A928X6L1-F1
#
_cell.length_a   1.000
_cell.length_b   1.000
_cell.length_c   1.000
_cell.angle_alpha   90.00
_cell.angle_beta   90.00
_cell.angle_gamma   90.00
#
_symmetry.space_group_name_H-M   'P 1'
#
loop_
_entity.id
_entity.type
_entity.pdbx_description
1 polymer ?
#
loop_
_entity_poly.entity_id
_entity_poly.type
_entity_poly.pdbx_seq_one_letter_code
_entity_poly.pdbx_strand_id
1 'polypeptide(L)'
;MFYEAKVEKENVGNRKVNFKTVLRLFCFAFYISAVSFGGGFVSISLTRETFVKKLKWVTDKDMTDINSLAQASPGAIAINTTMLTGYKIAGILGAIFSVIGSIIPPMLVITALYYFYDAIKEFVFIAMVMRAMQAGVWAVVLSLIVDSWRAVIKSKDAFAIVLLAVSFLVNALCLFFFSLSVVIYTIILSGALGATYSLIKKEVKDKEGSNDIS
;
A
#
# COMPACT_ATOMS: atom_id res chain seq x y z
N MET A 1 19.68 -8.25 15.21
CA MET A 1 20.18 -8.74 16.51
C MET A 1 19.11 -8.89 17.61
N PHE A 2 17.96 -8.19 17.57
CA PHE A 2 16.88 -8.35 18.57
C PHE A 2 15.69 -9.23 18.15
N TYR A 3 15.62 -9.70 16.90
CA TYR A 3 14.47 -10.47 16.38
C TYR A 3 14.69 -11.99 16.32
N GLU A 4 15.88 -12.49 16.67
CA GLU A 4 16.15 -13.94 16.75
C GLU A 4 15.83 -14.55 18.13
N ALA A 5 15.28 -13.76 19.05
CA ALA A 5 14.90 -14.25 20.37
C ALA A 5 13.69 -15.20 20.28
N LYS A 6 13.99 -16.50 20.14
CA LYS A 6 13.15 -17.67 20.41
C LYS A 6 11.78 -17.66 19.71
N VAL A 7 11.80 -18.14 18.47
CA VAL A 7 10.62 -18.61 17.73
C VAL A 7 10.07 -19.87 18.43
N GLU A 8 9.23 -19.66 19.44
CA GLU A 8 8.56 -20.75 20.14
C GLU A 8 7.37 -21.23 19.30
N LYS A 9 7.41 -22.50 18.88
CA LYS A 9 6.35 -23.17 18.12
C LYS A 9 5.17 -23.45 19.04
N GLU A 10 4.19 -22.56 19.10
CA GLU A 10 2.89 -22.85 19.71
C GLU A 10 1.88 -23.36 18.66
N ASN A 11 1.17 -24.43 19.01
CA ASN A 11 0.18 -25.10 18.15
C ASN A 11 -1.03 -24.21 17.83
N VAL A 12 -1.48 -24.26 16.57
CA VAL A 12 -2.44 -23.33 15.94
C VAL A 12 -3.89 -23.55 16.40
N GLY A 13 -4.25 -24.72 16.93
CA GLY A 13 -5.64 -25.13 17.15
C GLY A 13 -6.35 -24.64 18.42
N ASN A 14 -5.65 -24.07 19.41
CA ASN A 14 -6.29 -23.65 20.67
C ASN A 14 -5.53 -22.51 21.37
N ARG A 15 -5.18 -21.44 20.63
CA ARG A 15 -4.53 -20.28 21.24
C ARG A 15 -5.55 -19.35 21.87
N LYS A 16 -5.60 -19.36 23.20
CA LYS A 16 -6.13 -18.21 23.95
C LYS A 16 -5.30 -17.00 23.54
N VAL A 17 -5.94 -15.95 23.05
CA VAL A 17 -5.29 -14.66 22.76
C VAL A 17 -4.60 -14.22 24.04
N ASN A 18 -3.27 -14.29 24.05
CA ASN A 18 -2.45 -13.98 25.22
C ASN A 18 -1.69 -12.69 24.95
N PHE A 19 -1.39 -11.96 26.02
CA PHE A 19 -0.63 -10.71 25.98
C PHE A 19 0.70 -10.87 25.24
N LYS A 20 1.38 -12.01 25.42
CA LYS A 20 2.63 -12.32 24.69
C LYS A 20 2.45 -12.36 23.17
N THR A 21 1.33 -12.87 22.67
CA THR A 21 1.06 -12.94 21.22
C THR A 21 0.84 -11.54 20.65
N VAL A 22 0.05 -10.73 21.34
CA VAL A 22 -0.21 -9.33 20.95
C VAL A 22 1.06 -8.50 20.99
N LEU A 23 1.89 -8.68 22.01
CA LEU A 23 3.19 -8.02 22.11
C LEU A 23 4.14 -8.45 20.98
N ARG A 24 4.16 -9.73 20.60
CA ARG A 24 4.95 -10.20 19.45
C ARG A 24 4.48 -9.55 18.13
N LEU A 25 3.17 -9.44 17.92
CA LEU A 25 2.60 -8.74 16.77
C LEU A 25 3.04 -7.27 16.74
N PHE A 26 2.95 -6.58 17.88
CA PHE A 26 3.40 -5.21 18.03
C PHE A 26 4.90 -5.05 17.71
N CYS A 27 5.77 -5.87 18.33
CA CYS A 27 7.21 -5.80 18.10
C CYS A 27 7.58 -6.11 16.65
N PHE A 28 6.87 -7.06 16.01
CA PHE A 28 7.07 -7.36 14.61
C PHE A 28 6.65 -6.21 13.69
N ALA A 29 5.47 -5.63 13.92
CA ALA A 29 4.97 -4.48 13.19
C ALA A 29 5.91 -3.28 13.34
N PHE A 30 6.38 -3.02 14.57
CA PHE A 30 7.39 -2.01 14.86
C PHE A 30 8.70 -2.25 14.10
N TYR A 31 9.20 -3.49 14.12
CA TYR A 31 10.41 -3.85 13.40
C TYR A 31 10.25 -3.64 11.90
N ILE A 32 9.21 -4.19 11.28
CA ILE A 32 8.96 -4.03 9.85
C ILE A 32 8.87 -2.55 9.48
N SER A 33 8.14 -1.74 10.23
CA SER A 33 8.02 -0.31 9.93
C SER A 33 9.32 0.47 10.13
N ALA A 34 10.21 0.03 11.03
CA ALA A 34 11.51 0.65 11.23
C ALA A 34 12.55 0.27 10.15
N VAL A 35 12.47 -0.95 9.59
CA VAL A 35 13.48 -1.47 8.65
C VAL A 35 12.97 -1.74 7.23
N SER A 36 11.73 -1.38 6.89
CA SER A 36 11.20 -1.57 5.53
C SER A 36 11.75 -0.51 4.56
N PHE A 37 12.89 -0.82 3.95
CA PHE A 37 13.40 -0.13 2.78
C PHE A 37 13.10 -0.99 1.53
N GLY A 38 12.23 -0.50 0.63
CA GLY A 38 11.86 -1.24 -0.61
C GLY A 38 10.36 -1.37 -0.91
N GLY A 39 9.49 -0.61 -0.24
CA GLY A 39 8.05 -0.52 -0.56
C GLY A 39 7.19 -1.65 0.01
N GLY A 40 5.90 -1.67 -0.36
CA GLY A 40 4.90 -2.59 0.21
C GLY A 40 5.19 -4.08 0.01
N PHE A 41 5.87 -4.44 -1.09
CA PHE A 41 6.20 -5.84 -1.42
C PHE A 41 7.23 -6.47 -0.48
N VAL A 42 8.18 -5.69 0.02
CA VAL A 42 9.15 -6.15 1.03
C VAL A 42 8.41 -6.49 2.33
N SER A 43 7.47 -5.65 2.77
CA SER A 43 6.64 -5.91 3.95
C SER A 43 5.84 -7.21 3.82
N ILE A 44 5.22 -7.46 2.67
CA ILE A 44 4.48 -8.72 2.41
C ILE A 44 5.41 -9.93 2.51
N SER A 45 6.62 -9.82 1.94
CA SER A 45 7.59 -10.90 1.92
C SER A 45 8.11 -11.24 3.32
N LEU A 46 8.44 -10.22 4.13
CA LEU A 46 8.83 -10.38 5.55
C LEU A 46 7.70 -10.96 6.41
N THR A 47 6.46 -10.52 6.16
CA THR A 47 5.26 -11.03 6.84
C THR A 47 5.04 -12.50 6.52
N ARG A 48 5.15 -12.91 5.25
CA ARG A 48 5.04 -14.30 4.82
C ARG A 48 6.17 -15.16 5.40
N GLU A 49 7.41 -14.70 5.33
CA GLU A 49 8.57 -15.41 5.90
C GLU A 49 8.38 -15.68 7.40
N THR A 50 7.87 -14.68 8.14
CA THR A 50 7.72 -14.76 9.59
C THR A 50 6.50 -15.58 9.99
N PHE A 51 5.30 -15.23 9.52
CA PHE A 51 4.05 -15.83 9.99
C PHE A 51 3.62 -17.08 9.26
N VAL A 52 4.04 -17.27 8.00
CA VAL A 52 3.73 -18.48 7.23
C VAL A 52 4.83 -19.51 7.37
N LYS A 53 6.10 -19.15 7.10
CA LYS A 53 7.18 -20.15 7.09
C LYS A 53 7.73 -20.47 8.48
N LYS A 54 8.16 -19.46 9.23
CA LYS A 54 8.83 -19.65 10.54
C LYS A 54 7.85 -20.02 11.65
N LEU A 55 6.83 -19.20 11.85
CA LEU A 55 5.86 -19.38 12.94
C LEU A 55 4.71 -20.32 12.58
N LYS A 56 4.38 -20.47 11.28
CA LYS A 56 3.23 -21.25 10.78
C LYS A 56 1.90 -20.86 11.46
N TRP A 57 1.75 -19.59 11.81
CA TRP A 57 0.55 -19.04 12.43
C TRP A 57 -0.54 -18.73 11.41
N VAL A 58 -0.16 -18.51 10.16
CA VAL A 58 -1.03 -18.20 9.04
C VAL A 58 -0.70 -19.18 7.92
N THR A 59 -1.72 -19.73 7.25
CA THR A 59 -1.50 -20.62 6.11
C THR A 59 -1.11 -19.82 4.87
N ASP A 60 -0.52 -20.48 3.88
CA ASP A 60 -0.12 -19.81 2.63
C ASP A 60 -1.33 -19.25 1.85
N LYS A 61 -2.46 -19.99 1.91
CA LYS A 61 -3.74 -19.54 1.36
C LYS A 61 -4.26 -18.31 2.09
N ASP A 62 -4.30 -18.35 3.42
CA ASP A 62 -4.73 -17.20 4.23
C ASP A 62 -3.86 -15.96 3.96
N MET A 63 -2.55 -16.13 3.79
CA MET A 63 -1.64 -15.02 3.49
C MET A 63 -1.91 -14.43 2.10
N THR A 64 -2.27 -15.26 1.13
CA THR A 64 -2.66 -14.82 -0.21
C THR A 64 -3.96 -14.02 -0.18
N ASP A 65 -4.95 -14.46 0.60
CA ASP A 65 -6.22 -13.75 0.80
C ASP A 65 -5.99 -12.42 1.54
N ILE A 66 -5.17 -12.44 2.60
CA ILE A 66 -4.77 -11.23 3.33
C ILE A 66 -4.08 -10.22 2.41
N ASN A 67 -3.14 -10.67 1.57
CA ASN A 67 -2.45 -9.79 0.65
C ASN A 67 -3.41 -9.19 -0.39
N SER A 68 -4.33 -9.99 -0.91
CA SER A 68 -5.35 -9.53 -1.86
C SER A 68 -6.25 -8.46 -1.23
N LEU A 69 -6.71 -8.70 0.00
CA LEU A 69 -7.53 -7.74 0.74
C LEU A 69 -6.74 -6.48 1.12
N ALA A 70 -5.47 -6.63 1.49
CA ALA A 70 -4.60 -5.51 1.83
C ALA A 70 -4.35 -4.57 0.65
N GLN A 71 -4.20 -5.12 -0.55
CA GLN A 71 -4.02 -4.35 -1.79
C GLN A 71 -5.32 -3.75 -2.32
N ALA A 72 -6.45 -4.43 -2.12
CA ALA A 72 -7.76 -3.90 -2.48
C ALA A 72 -8.22 -2.77 -1.55
N SER A 73 -7.74 -2.77 -0.30
CA SER A 73 -8.10 -1.74 0.69
C SER A 73 -7.32 -0.44 0.45
N PRO A 74 -7.97 0.73 0.53
CA PRO A 74 -7.26 2.01 0.46
C PRO A 74 -6.25 2.14 1.61
N GLY A 75 -5.08 2.71 1.33
CA GLY A 75 -4.03 2.95 2.33
C GLY A 75 -2.70 2.29 2.01
N ALA A 76 -1.78 2.33 2.98
CA ALA A 76 -0.44 1.76 2.81
C ALA A 76 -0.51 0.23 2.89
N ILE A 77 -0.12 -0.45 1.80
CA ILE A 77 -0.14 -1.92 1.68
C ILE A 77 0.53 -2.59 2.90
N ALA A 78 1.68 -2.07 3.35
CA ALA A 78 2.39 -2.61 4.51
C ALA A 78 1.56 -2.59 5.81
N ILE A 79 0.83 -1.49 6.06
CA ILE A 79 -0.02 -1.33 7.25
C ILE A 79 -1.24 -2.24 7.12
N ASN A 80 -1.90 -2.26 5.96
CA ASN A 80 -3.07 -3.10 5.73
C ASN A 80 -2.73 -4.59 5.84
N THR A 81 -1.59 -5.04 5.30
CA THR A 81 -1.12 -6.42 5.45
C THR A 81 -0.85 -6.77 6.91
N THR A 82 -0.10 -5.95 7.65
CA THR A 82 0.24 -6.22 9.06
C THR A 82 -0.98 -6.17 9.98
N MET A 83 -1.94 -5.28 9.71
CA MET A 83 -3.23 -5.19 10.39
C MET A 83 -4.07 -6.45 10.17
N LEU A 84 -4.27 -6.87 8.92
CA LEU A 84 -5.07 -8.05 8.58
C LEU A 84 -4.41 -9.36 9.05
N THR A 85 -3.08 -9.44 8.99
CA THR A 85 -2.33 -10.53 9.60
C THR A 85 -2.50 -10.55 11.13
N GLY A 86 -2.43 -9.39 11.79
CA GLY A 86 -2.70 -9.25 13.22
C GLY A 86 -4.13 -9.67 13.58
N TYR A 87 -5.11 -9.27 12.76
CA TYR A 87 -6.51 -9.67 12.90
C TYR A 87 -6.70 -11.18 12.80
N LYS A 88 -6.06 -11.82 11.82
CA LYS A 88 -6.10 -13.29 11.65
C LYS A 88 -5.51 -14.04 12.85
N ILE A 89 -4.49 -13.47 13.49
CA ILE A 89 -3.74 -14.14 14.57
C ILE A 89 -4.37 -13.92 15.95
N ALA A 90 -4.86 -12.71 16.25
CA ALA A 90 -5.34 -12.33 17.59
C ALA A 90 -6.61 -11.46 17.58
N GLY A 91 -7.37 -11.48 16.49
CA GLY A 91 -8.62 -10.72 16.35
C GLY A 91 -8.41 -9.21 16.41
N ILE A 92 -9.42 -8.50 16.92
CA ILE A 92 -9.43 -7.03 16.98
C ILE A 92 -8.21 -6.48 17.74
N LEU A 93 -7.84 -7.11 18.86
CA LEU A 93 -6.65 -6.71 19.63
C LEU A 93 -5.37 -6.87 18.81
N GLY A 94 -5.22 -7.98 18.09
CA GLY A 94 -4.10 -8.17 17.17
C GLY A 94 -4.02 -7.08 16.10
N ALA A 95 -5.16 -6.69 15.53
CA ALA A 95 -5.23 -5.64 14.53
C ALA A 95 -4.79 -4.28 15.09
N ILE A 96 -5.35 -3.86 16.24
CA ILE A 96 -5.06 -2.58 16.88
C ILE A 96 -3.57 -2.46 17.20
N PHE A 97 -3.00 -3.47 17.88
CA PHE A 97 -1.60 -3.43 18.27
C PHE A 97 -0.63 -3.53 17.09
N SER A 98 -0.98 -4.27 16.03
CA SER A 98 -0.20 -4.25 14.79
C SER A 98 -0.19 -2.85 14.17
N VAL A 99 -1.34 -2.15 14.10
CA VAL A 99 -1.41 -0.79 13.53
C VAL A 99 -0.60 0.20 14.36
N ILE A 100 -0.75 0.17 15.69
CA ILE A 100 0.02 1.04 16.58
C ILE A 100 1.52 0.77 16.42
N GLY A 101 1.92 -0.51 16.39
CA GLY A 101 3.31 -0.90 16.16
C GLY A 101 3.84 -0.40 14.82
N SER A 102 3.02 -0.39 13.77
CA SER A 102 3.41 0.06 12.43
C SER A 102 3.54 1.58 12.31
N ILE A 103 2.82 2.39 13.11
CA ILE A 103 2.78 3.85 13.01
C ILE A 103 3.83 4.52 13.90
N ILE A 104 4.15 3.94 15.06
CA ILE A 104 5.10 4.55 16.01
C ILE A 104 6.49 4.78 15.38
N PRO A 105 7.13 3.83 14.68
CA PRO A 105 8.46 4.05 14.11
C PRO A 105 8.53 5.25 13.15
N PRO A 106 7.67 5.38 12.12
CA PRO A 106 7.73 6.54 11.24
C PRO A 106 7.41 7.85 11.98
N MET A 107 6.50 7.87 12.96
CA MET A 107 6.27 9.08 13.77
C MET A 107 7.52 9.50 14.55
N LEU A 108 8.24 8.55 15.17
CA LEU A 108 9.47 8.84 15.90
C LEU A 108 10.55 9.40 14.97
N VAL A 109 10.72 8.79 13.80
CA VAL A 109 11.71 9.23 12.80
C VAL A 109 11.38 10.65 12.30
N ILE A 110 10.13 10.91 11.92
CA ILE A 110 9.72 12.24 11.43
C ILE A 110 9.87 13.29 12.53
N THR A 111 9.49 12.97 13.76
CA THR A 111 9.62 13.90 14.89
C THR A 111 11.09 14.23 15.16
N ALA A 112 11.98 13.24 15.15
CA ALA A 112 13.42 13.46 15.31
C ALA A 112 13.98 14.32 14.18
N LEU A 113 13.59 14.05 12.93
CA LEU A 113 13.99 14.84 11.76
C LEU A 113 13.47 16.29 11.84
N TYR A 114 12.26 16.49 12.35
CA TYR A 114 11.70 17.82 12.55
C TYR A 114 12.56 18.67 13.49
N TYR A 115 12.88 18.15 14.68
CA TYR A 115 13.74 18.89 15.62
C TYR A 115 15.13 19.15 15.07
N PHE A 116 15.69 18.17 14.35
CA PHE A 116 16.98 18.36 13.68
C PHE A 116 16.90 19.46 12.63
N TYR A 117 15.87 19.44 11.78
CA TYR A 117 15.64 20.48 10.76
C TYR A 117 15.42 21.86 11.40
N ASP A 118 14.63 21.94 12.46
CA ASP A 118 14.33 23.21 13.14
C ASP A 118 15.58 23.90 13.69
N ALA A 119 16.55 23.12 14.16
CA ALA A 119 17.84 23.62 14.65
C ALA A 119 18.75 24.18 13.54
N ILE A 120 18.57 23.79 12.28
CA ILE A 120 19.49 24.11 11.18
C ILE A 120 18.83 24.88 10.02
N LYS A 121 17.51 25.09 10.07
CA LYS A 121 16.71 25.69 8.97
C LYS A 121 17.14 27.10 8.57
N GLU A 122 17.80 27.84 9.45
CA GLU A 122 18.23 29.23 9.20
C GLU A 122 19.35 29.32 8.15
N PHE A 123 20.06 28.23 7.89
CA PHE A 123 21.14 28.22 6.91
C PHE A 123 20.58 28.06 5.49
N VAL A 124 20.87 29.03 4.61
CA VAL A 124 20.34 29.10 3.23
C VAL A 124 20.59 27.83 2.42
N PHE A 125 21.72 27.15 2.64
CA PHE A 125 22.05 25.90 1.96
C PHE A 125 21.02 24.79 2.25
N ILE A 126 20.50 24.71 3.48
CA ILE A 126 19.52 23.68 3.86
C ILE A 126 18.17 23.94 3.19
N ALA A 127 17.76 25.21 3.10
CA ALA A 127 16.58 25.59 2.34
C ALA A 127 16.71 25.22 0.85
N MET A 128 17.89 25.39 0.25
CA MET A 128 18.15 24.97 -1.13
C MET A 128 18.11 23.45 -1.30
N VAL A 129 18.73 22.69 -0.40
CA VAL A 129 18.69 21.22 -0.41
C VAL A 129 17.25 20.70 -0.28
N MET A 130 16.45 21.28 0.61
CA MET A 130 15.03 20.92 0.76
C MET A 130 14.22 21.20 -0.51
N ARG A 131 14.44 22.36 -1.16
CA ARG A 131 13.80 22.67 -2.44
C ARG A 131 14.22 21.69 -3.54
N ALA A 132 15.51 21.34 -3.60
CA ALA A 132 16.02 20.35 -4.55
C ALA A 132 15.41 18.95 -4.29
N MET A 133 15.29 18.54 -3.02
CA MET A 133 14.63 17.28 -2.65
C MET A 133 13.16 17.27 -3.07
N GLN A 134 12.42 18.35 -2.82
CA GLN A 134 11.03 18.49 -3.27
C GLN A 134 10.92 18.40 -4.81
N ALA A 135 11.80 19.08 -5.55
CA ALA A 135 11.85 18.97 -7.01
C ALA A 135 12.13 17.53 -7.47
N GLY A 136 13.01 16.81 -6.78
CA GLY A 136 13.25 15.38 -7.02
C GLY A 136 12.01 14.52 -6.80
N VAL A 137 11.25 14.76 -5.71
CA VAL A 137 9.99 14.06 -5.45
C VAL A 137 8.97 14.34 -6.56
N TRP A 138 8.82 15.60 -6.98
CA TRP A 138 7.95 15.95 -8.11
C TRP A 138 8.37 15.26 -9.41
N ALA A 139 9.67 15.20 -9.70
CA ALA A 139 10.18 14.52 -10.89
C ALA A 139 9.85 13.01 -10.88
N VAL A 140 10.00 12.34 -9.72
CA VAL A 140 9.65 10.92 -9.57
C VAL A 140 8.15 10.69 -9.69
N VAL A 141 7.33 11.55 -9.09
CA VAL A 141 5.87 11.48 -9.24
C VAL A 141 5.47 11.66 -10.70
N LEU A 142 6.06 12.63 -11.39
CA LEU A 142 5.80 12.88 -12.80
C LEU A 142 6.22 11.69 -13.67
N SER A 143 7.37 11.07 -13.41
CA SER A 143 7.78 9.88 -14.16
C SER A 143 6.81 8.72 -13.98
N LEU A 144 6.30 8.50 -12.76
CA LEU A 144 5.30 7.46 -12.49
C LEU A 144 3.98 7.72 -13.24
N ILE A 145 3.55 8.99 -13.32
CA ILE A 145 2.36 9.38 -14.08
C ILE A 145 2.58 9.15 -15.58
N VAL A 146 3.74 9.56 -16.11
CA VAL A 146 4.08 9.38 -17.53
C VAL A 146 4.17 7.90 -17.91
N ASP A 147 4.75 7.07 -17.05
CA ASP A 147 4.84 5.63 -17.29
C ASP A 147 3.45 4.98 -17.29
N SER A 148 2.57 5.40 -16.38
CA SER A 148 1.18 4.95 -16.34
C SER A 148 0.41 5.36 -17.60
N TRP A 149 0.59 6.61 -18.07
CA TRP A 149 -0.01 7.11 -19.30
C TRP A 149 0.48 6.35 -20.53
N ARG A 150 1.79 6.11 -20.65
CA ARG A 150 2.39 5.34 -21.75
C ARG A 150 1.86 3.91 -21.78
N ALA A 151 1.66 3.28 -20.62
CA ALA A 151 1.07 1.95 -20.53
C ALA A 151 -0.35 1.92 -21.10
N VAL A 152 -1.17 2.94 -20.81
CA VAL A 152 -2.52 3.06 -21.37
C VAL A 152 -2.49 3.26 -22.89
N ILE A 153 -1.65 4.16 -23.41
CA ILE A 153 -1.55 4.36 -24.87
C ILE A 153 -1.09 3.09 -25.59
N LYS A 154 -0.14 2.35 -25.02
CA LYS A 154 0.39 1.12 -25.63
C LYS A 154 -0.66 0.00 -25.67
N SER A 155 -1.69 0.04 -24.82
CA SER A 155 -2.80 -0.92 -24.84
C SER A 155 -3.65 -0.86 -26.12
N LYS A 156 -3.49 0.20 -26.94
CA LYS A 156 -4.25 0.49 -28.17
C LYS A 156 -5.78 0.47 -28.00
N ASP A 157 -6.24 0.55 -26.77
CA ASP A 157 -7.65 0.57 -26.46
C ASP A 157 -8.19 2.00 -26.64
N ALA A 158 -8.96 2.20 -27.71
CA ALA A 158 -9.52 3.51 -28.05
C ALA A 158 -10.37 4.07 -26.91
N PHE A 159 -11.12 3.23 -26.19
CA PHE A 159 -11.94 3.67 -25.07
C PHE A 159 -11.07 4.15 -23.90
N ALA A 160 -10.02 3.39 -23.55
CA ALA A 160 -9.12 3.76 -22.46
C ALA A 160 -8.35 5.06 -22.75
N ILE A 161 -7.93 5.26 -24.00
CA ILE A 161 -7.23 6.49 -24.44
C ILE A 161 -8.17 7.69 -24.38
N VAL A 162 -9.41 7.55 -24.86
CA VAL A 162 -10.43 8.62 -24.78
C VAL A 162 -10.77 8.94 -23.33
N LEU A 163 -10.99 7.93 -22.49
CA LEU A 163 -11.30 8.10 -21.07
C LEU A 163 -10.19 8.87 -20.34
N LEU A 164 -8.93 8.54 -20.64
CA LEU A 164 -7.76 9.22 -20.06
C LEU A 164 -7.63 10.66 -20.55
N ALA A 165 -7.85 10.94 -21.84
CA ALA A 165 -7.84 12.30 -22.38
C ALA A 165 -8.98 13.17 -21.78
N VAL A 166 -10.19 12.62 -21.70
CA VAL A 166 -11.36 13.29 -21.09
C VAL A 166 -11.12 13.53 -19.61
N SER A 167 -10.62 12.54 -18.86
CA SER A 167 -10.35 12.68 -17.43
C SER A 167 -9.27 13.74 -17.16
N PHE A 168 -8.25 13.83 -18.00
CA PHE A 168 -7.23 14.88 -17.88
C PHE A 168 -7.82 16.27 -18.14
N LEU A 169 -8.62 16.41 -19.21
CA LEU A 169 -9.23 17.70 -19.57
C LEU A 169 -10.22 18.18 -18.50
N VAL A 170 -11.08 17.28 -18.00
CA VAL A 170 -12.06 17.59 -16.95
C VAL A 170 -11.35 17.97 -15.66
N ASN A 171 -10.31 17.26 -15.24
CA ASN A 171 -9.56 17.61 -14.04
C ASN A 171 -8.82 18.95 -14.18
N ALA A 172 -8.20 19.20 -15.34
CA ALA A 172 -7.50 20.47 -15.60
C ALA A 172 -8.47 21.67 -15.58
N LEU A 173 -9.63 21.52 -16.22
CA LEU A 173 -10.66 22.57 -16.25
C LEU A 173 -11.31 22.76 -14.87
N CYS A 174 -11.57 21.66 -14.15
CA CYS A 174 -12.27 21.73 -12.87
C CYS A 174 -11.38 22.27 -11.74
N LEU A 175 -10.08 21.99 -11.75
CA LEU A 175 -9.13 22.62 -10.83
C LEU A 175 -9.03 24.15 -11.02
N PHE A 176 -9.34 24.65 -12.22
CA PHE A 176 -9.33 26.08 -12.51
C PHE A 176 -10.59 26.80 -11.98
N PHE A 177 -11.75 26.14 -11.93
CA PHE A 177 -13.03 26.76 -11.54
C PHE A 177 -13.56 26.32 -10.16
N PHE A 178 -13.18 25.17 -9.65
CA PHE A 178 -13.75 24.55 -8.44
C PHE A 178 -12.66 24.13 -7.42
N SER A 179 -13.08 24.00 -6.17
CA SER A 179 -12.23 23.53 -5.06
C SER A 179 -11.90 22.03 -5.16
N LEU A 180 -10.88 21.61 -4.38
CA LEU A 180 -10.31 20.23 -4.33
C LEU A 180 -11.34 19.09 -4.24
N SER A 181 -12.54 19.33 -3.72
CA SER A 181 -13.61 18.35 -3.61
C SER A 181 -13.97 17.68 -4.94
N VAL A 182 -13.86 18.39 -6.08
CA VAL A 182 -14.24 17.80 -7.38
C VAL A 182 -13.25 16.74 -7.88
N VAL A 183 -11.98 16.84 -7.48
CA VAL A 183 -10.94 15.84 -7.82
C VAL A 183 -11.30 14.47 -7.24
N ILE A 184 -11.91 14.43 -6.05
CA ILE A 184 -12.33 13.18 -5.42
C ILE A 184 -13.45 12.53 -6.24
N TYR A 185 -14.44 13.30 -6.68
CA TYR A 185 -15.55 12.79 -7.48
C TYR A 185 -15.09 12.30 -8.86
N THR A 186 -14.15 13.00 -9.51
CA THR A 186 -13.62 12.57 -10.82
C THR A 186 -12.80 11.28 -10.72
N ILE A 187 -12.04 11.08 -9.63
CA ILE A 187 -11.31 9.82 -9.38
C ILE A 187 -12.30 8.66 -9.19
N ILE A 188 -13.35 8.85 -8.39
CA ILE A 188 -14.36 7.80 -8.14
C ILE A 188 -15.10 7.45 -9.43
N LEU A 189 -15.55 8.45 -10.20
CA LEU A 189 -16.30 8.25 -11.44
C LEU A 189 -15.45 7.58 -12.53
N SER A 190 -14.21 8.03 -12.72
CA SER A 190 -13.30 7.42 -13.71
C SER A 190 -12.91 5.99 -13.33
N GLY A 191 -12.70 5.72 -12.04
CA GLY A 191 -12.49 4.37 -11.53
C GLY A 191 -13.69 3.45 -11.78
N ALA A 192 -14.92 3.93 -11.51
CA ALA A 192 -16.14 3.15 -11.75
C ALA A 192 -16.35 2.84 -13.24
N LEU A 193 -16.20 3.84 -14.12
CA LEU A 193 -16.32 3.67 -15.58
C LEU A 193 -15.23 2.74 -16.14
N GLY A 194 -14.00 2.82 -15.62
CA GLY A 194 -12.91 1.91 -16.00
C GLY A 194 -13.18 0.47 -15.56
N ALA A 195 -13.73 0.27 -14.36
CA ALA A 195 -14.07 -1.05 -13.84
C ALA A 195 -15.20 -1.72 -14.64
N THR A 196 -16.30 -1.00 -14.92
CA THR A 196 -17.40 -1.55 -15.72
C THR A 196 -16.95 -1.92 -17.13
N TYR A 197 -16.14 -1.07 -17.77
CA TYR A 197 -15.56 -1.37 -19.07
C TYR A 197 -14.64 -2.61 -19.05
N SER A 198 -13.79 -2.74 -18.02
CA SER A 198 -12.90 -3.90 -17.88
C SER A 198 -13.66 -5.21 -17.71
N LEU A 199 -14.82 -5.20 -17.04
CA LEU A 199 -15.67 -6.38 -16.88
C LEU A 199 -16.33 -6.78 -18.20
N ILE A 200 -16.88 -5.81 -18.94
CA ILE A 200 -17.51 -6.05 -20.26
C ILE A 200 -16.47 -6.61 -21.26
N LYS A 201 -15.27 -6.03 -21.29
CA LYS A 201 -14.19 -6.50 -22.18
C LYS A 201 -13.73 -7.91 -21.85
N LYS A 202 -13.76 -8.30 -20.56
CA LYS A 202 -13.41 -9.65 -20.12
C LYS A 202 -14.47 -10.66 -20.56
N GLU A 203 -15.75 -10.33 -20.44
CA GLU A 203 -16.86 -11.17 -20.95
C GLU A 203 -16.84 -11.35 -22.46
N VAL A 204 -16.50 -10.31 -23.23
CA VAL A 204 -16.39 -10.40 -24.70
C VAL A 204 -15.23 -11.30 -25.10
N LYS A 205 -14.08 -11.20 -24.42
CA LYS A 205 -12.90 -12.02 -24.70
C LYS A 205 -13.06 -13.49 -24.30
N ASP A 206 -13.77 -13.75 -23.19
CA ASP A 206 -14.11 -15.11 -22.76
C ASP A 206 -15.14 -15.77 -23.70
N LYS A 207 -16.01 -14.99 -24.35
CA LYS A 207 -16.95 -15.48 -25.38
C LYS A 207 -16.28 -15.79 -26.72
N GLU A 208 -15.29 -15.00 -27.15
CA GLU A 208 -14.52 -15.29 -28.37
C GLU A 208 -13.65 -16.55 -28.20
N GLY A 209 -13.02 -16.75 -27.04
CA GLY A 209 -12.18 -17.93 -26.77
C GLY A 209 -12.96 -19.26 -26.62
N SER A 210 -14.28 -19.23 -26.45
CA SER A 210 -15.12 -20.44 -26.37
C SER A 210 -15.65 -20.89 -27.73
N ASN A 211 -15.67 -20.03 -28.75
CA ASN A 211 -16.17 -20.35 -30.09
C ASN A 211 -15.10 -20.98 -31.01
N ASP A 212 -13.83 -20.98 -30.61
CA ASP A 212 -12.72 -21.59 -31.36
C ASP A 212 -12.45 -23.07 -30.98
N ILE A 213 -13.26 -23.66 -30.10
CA ILE A 213 -13.11 -25.06 -29.61
C ILE A 213 -14.37 -25.91 -29.92
N SER A 214 -15.22 -25.49 -30.85
CA SER A 214 -16.40 -26.26 -31.31
C SER A 214 -16.32 -26.58 -32.79
#